data_AF-A0A957CND4-F1
#
_entry.id   AF-A0A957CND4-F1
#
_cell.length_a   1.000
_cell.length_b   1.000
_cell.length_c   1.000
_cell.angle_alpha   90.00
_cell.angle_beta   90.00
_cell.angle_gamma   90.00
#
_symmetry.space_group_name_H-M   'P 1'
#
loop_
_entity.id
_entity.type
_entity.pdbx_description
1 polymer ?
#
loop_
_entity_poly.entity_id
_entity_poly.type
_entity_poly.pdbx_seq_one_letter_code
_entity_poly.pdbx_strand_id
1 'polypeptide(L)'
;MRKFKINRLFFERLIDTLMPLFAVLAAFLIGAVILLLQGVNPLEAYSAMIVGAFGSKNGLADTLVKAIPLMLVGIGIAIAFRGGVINIGAEGQLIVGALLTTFVGVQLGEQLPGYLGIILGLLAGAFMGGIWGAIPGFLKARLGVNEILSTIMMNQI
;
A
#
# COMPACT_ATOMS: atom_id res chain seq x y z
N MET A 1 24.55 26.25 -24.84
CA MET A 1 23.47 25.24 -24.92
C MET A 1 23.37 24.25 -23.74
N ARG A 2 24.40 24.05 -22.88
CA ARG A 2 24.33 23.11 -21.73
C ARG A 2 23.45 23.56 -20.53
N LYS A 3 23.40 24.87 -20.21
CA LYS A 3 22.61 25.39 -19.07
C LYS A 3 21.09 25.19 -19.23
N PHE A 4 20.57 25.25 -20.46
CA PHE A 4 19.14 25.07 -20.73
C PHE A 4 18.63 23.64 -20.46
N LYS A 5 19.47 22.61 -20.68
CA LYS A 5 19.11 21.21 -20.37
C LYS A 5 19.08 20.93 -18.86
N ILE A 6 19.93 21.59 -18.07
CA ILE A 6 20.01 21.41 -16.62
C ILE A 6 18.73 21.94 -15.95
N ASN A 7 18.24 23.11 -16.37
CA ASN A 7 16.98 23.66 -15.85
C ASN A 7 15.77 22.78 -16.17
N ARG A 8 15.72 22.19 -17.38
CA ARG A 8 14.64 21.29 -17.77
C ARG A 8 14.64 19.99 -16.96
N LEU A 9 15.81 19.36 -16.78
CA LEU A 9 15.92 18.11 -16.01
C LEU A 9 15.60 18.32 -14.52
N PHE A 10 15.99 19.47 -13.95
CA PHE A 10 15.63 19.85 -12.59
C PHE A 10 14.11 20.05 -12.45
N PHE A 11 13.50 20.75 -13.41
CA PHE A 11 12.06 21.02 -13.41
C PHE A 11 11.22 19.75 -13.57
N GLU A 12 11.61 18.84 -14.47
CA GLU A 12 10.94 17.54 -14.65
C GLU A 12 11.00 16.70 -13.35
N ARG A 13 12.18 16.58 -12.72
CA ARG A 13 12.32 15.87 -11.43
C ARG A 13 11.52 16.50 -10.30
N LEU A 14 11.45 17.84 -10.26
CA LEU A 14 10.66 18.57 -9.27
C LEU A 14 9.17 18.26 -9.43
N ILE A 15 8.67 18.25 -10.67
CA ILE A 15 7.28 17.87 -10.96
C ILE A 15 7.00 16.43 -10.56
N ASP A 16 7.86 15.48 -10.95
CA ASP A 16 7.68 14.06 -10.62
C ASP A 16 7.63 13.81 -9.11
N THR A 17 8.47 14.52 -8.35
CA THR A 17 8.51 14.40 -6.88
C THR A 17 7.27 15.00 -6.21
N LEU A 18 6.72 16.09 -6.76
CA LEU A 18 5.53 16.75 -6.22
C LEU A 18 4.21 16.15 -6.76
N MET A 19 4.28 15.29 -7.77
CA MET A 19 3.10 14.71 -8.41
C MET A 19 2.16 13.98 -7.42
N PRO A 20 2.65 13.16 -6.46
CA PRO A 20 1.77 12.55 -5.46
C PRO A 20 1.06 13.57 -4.57
N LEU A 21 1.73 14.68 -4.23
CA LEU A 21 1.14 15.75 -3.42
C LEU A 21 -0.01 16.43 -4.19
N PHE A 22 0.20 16.76 -5.46
CA PHE A 22 -0.86 17.33 -6.30
C PHE A 22 -2.04 16.37 -6.49
N ALA A 23 -1.77 15.05 -6.63
CA ALA A 23 -2.81 14.04 -6.73
C ALA A 23 -3.67 13.98 -5.45
N VAL A 24 -3.05 14.04 -4.27
CA VAL A 24 -3.77 14.09 -2.98
C VAL A 24 -4.61 15.37 -2.86
N LEU A 25 -4.07 16.53 -3.23
CA LEU A 25 -4.82 17.79 -3.22
C LEU A 25 -6.00 17.77 -4.19
N ALA A 26 -5.81 17.21 -5.38
CA ALA A 26 -6.88 17.04 -6.36
C ALA A 26 -7.98 16.10 -5.83
N ALA A 27 -7.61 15.00 -5.15
CA ALA A 27 -8.56 14.10 -4.52
C ALA A 27 -9.40 14.81 -3.44
N PHE A 28 -8.80 15.66 -2.61
CA PHE A 28 -9.54 16.50 -1.66
C PHE A 28 -10.46 17.50 -2.36
N LEU A 29 -10.02 18.14 -3.45
CA LEU A 29 -10.87 19.06 -4.20
C LEU A 29 -12.09 18.35 -4.79
N ILE A 30 -11.90 17.19 -5.43
CA ILE A 30 -12.99 16.39 -5.99
C ILE A 30 -13.93 15.94 -4.87
N GLY A 31 -13.38 15.45 -3.75
CA GLY A 31 -14.19 15.08 -2.58
C GLY A 31 -15.02 16.24 -2.04
N ALA A 32 -14.48 17.46 -2.02
CA ALA A 32 -15.19 18.64 -1.54
C ALA A 32 -16.36 18.99 -2.44
N VAL A 33 -16.18 18.89 -3.76
CA VAL A 33 -17.28 19.06 -4.73
C VAL A 33 -18.38 18.05 -4.48
N ILE A 34 -18.05 16.77 -4.25
CA ILE A 34 -19.04 15.72 -3.97
C ILE A 34 -19.79 16.01 -2.66
N LEU A 35 -19.10 16.45 -1.60
CA LEU A 35 -19.73 16.81 -0.32
C LEU A 35 -20.71 17.98 -0.47
N LEU A 36 -20.32 19.02 -1.22
CA LEU A 36 -21.20 20.15 -1.51
C LEU A 36 -22.46 19.73 -2.28
N LEU A 37 -22.33 18.83 -3.26
CA LEU A 37 -23.48 18.27 -3.99
C LEU A 37 -24.44 17.51 -3.07
N GLN A 38 -23.95 16.94 -1.97
CA GLN A 38 -24.75 16.27 -0.94
C GLN A 38 -25.24 17.21 0.16
N GLY A 39 -24.99 18.52 0.05
CA GLY A 39 -25.38 19.51 1.06
C GLY A 39 -24.55 19.47 2.34
N VAL A 40 -23.40 18.79 2.34
CA VAL A 40 -22.50 18.69 3.49
C VAL A 40 -21.39 19.74 3.37
N ASN A 41 -21.09 20.46 4.46
CA ASN A 41 -19.99 21.41 4.49
C ASN A 41 -18.64 20.67 4.44
N PRO A 42 -17.79 20.87 3.40
CA PRO A 42 -16.52 20.15 3.28
C PRO A 42 -15.53 20.46 4.40
N LEU A 43 -15.51 21.70 4.91
CA LEU A 43 -14.61 22.07 6.00
C LEU A 43 -14.96 21.32 7.27
N GLU A 44 -16.25 21.20 7.57
CA GLU A 44 -16.72 20.43 8.73
C GLU A 44 -16.37 18.95 8.56
N ALA A 45 -16.65 18.35 7.40
CA ALA A 45 -16.34 16.96 7.11
C ALA A 45 -14.84 16.65 7.19
N TYR A 46 -13.98 17.50 6.63
CA TYR A 46 -12.53 17.30 6.70
C TYR A 46 -11.98 17.57 8.10
N SER A 47 -12.54 18.52 8.85
CA SER A 47 -12.16 18.73 10.24
C SER A 47 -12.49 17.49 11.09
N ALA A 48 -13.68 16.90 10.90
CA ALA A 48 -14.09 15.68 11.56
C ALA A 48 -13.19 14.50 11.16
N MET A 49 -12.80 14.40 9.89
CA MET A 49 -11.87 13.38 9.41
C MET A 49 -10.50 13.48 10.09
N ILE A 50 -9.94 14.70 10.22
CA ILE A 50 -8.66 14.93 10.89
C ILE A 50 -8.75 14.60 12.38
N VAL A 51 -9.82 15.05 13.05
CA VAL A 51 -10.04 14.74 14.47
C VAL A 51 -10.27 13.23 14.69
N GLY A 52 -10.99 12.57 13.78
CA GLY A 52 -11.15 11.12 13.82
C GLY A 52 -9.83 10.36 13.67
N ALA A 53 -8.97 10.81 12.76
CA ALA A 53 -7.68 10.17 12.48
C ALA A 53 -6.60 10.45 13.54
N PHE A 54 -6.54 11.67 14.09
CA PHE A 54 -5.44 12.11 14.96
C PHE A 54 -5.86 12.60 16.34
N GLY A 55 -7.15 12.82 16.59
CA GLY A 55 -7.67 13.42 17.82
C GLY A 55 -7.68 12.49 19.04
N SER A 56 -7.42 11.20 18.86
CA SER A 56 -7.31 10.25 19.96
C SER A 56 -6.22 9.20 19.72
N LYS A 57 -5.75 8.55 20.79
CA LYS A 57 -4.79 7.43 20.69
C LYS A 57 -5.34 6.28 19.85
N ASN A 58 -6.63 5.97 19.99
CA ASN A 58 -7.28 4.91 19.23
C ASN A 58 -7.42 5.31 17.75
N GLY A 59 -7.82 6.55 17.45
CA GLY A 59 -7.90 7.05 16.07
C GLY A 59 -6.54 7.00 15.35
N LEU A 60 -5.47 7.39 16.06
CA LEU A 60 -4.12 7.30 15.55
C LEU A 60 -3.71 5.83 15.30
N ALA A 61 -3.99 4.94 16.25
CA ALA A 61 -3.73 3.51 16.11
C ALA A 61 -4.47 2.92 14.90
N ASP A 62 -5.76 3.20 14.74
CA ASP A 62 -6.58 2.74 13.62
C ASP A 62 -6.08 3.26 12.27
N THR A 63 -5.60 4.50 12.25
CA THR A 63 -4.99 5.11 11.07
C THR A 63 -3.70 4.38 10.70
N LEU A 64 -2.82 4.12 11.67
CA LEU A 64 -1.55 3.43 11.46
C LEU A 64 -1.74 1.96 11.07
N VAL A 65 -2.68 1.25 11.70
CA VAL A 65 -2.99 -0.15 11.39
C VAL A 65 -3.43 -0.31 9.93
N LYS A 66 -4.10 0.68 9.35
CA LYS A 66 -4.49 0.68 7.93
C LYS A 66 -3.36 1.21 7.02
N ALA A 67 -2.68 2.28 7.43
CA ALA A 67 -1.69 2.94 6.58
C ALA A 67 -0.40 2.14 6.42
N ILE A 68 0.10 1.50 7.49
CA ILE A 68 1.38 0.78 7.48
C ILE A 68 1.38 -0.36 6.44
N PRO A 69 0.38 -1.27 6.39
CA PRO A 69 0.34 -2.32 5.38
C PRO A 69 0.31 -1.77 3.96
N LEU A 70 -0.47 -0.71 3.71
CA LEU A 70 -0.56 -0.08 2.38
C LEU A 70 0.77 0.55 1.95
N MET A 71 1.49 1.19 2.87
CA MET A 71 2.83 1.73 2.60
C MET A 71 3.83 0.62 2.29
N LEU A 72 3.82 -0.47 3.05
CA LEU A 72 4.69 -1.63 2.81
C LEU A 72 4.41 -2.28 1.46
N VAL A 73 3.14 -2.42 1.09
CA VAL A 73 2.73 -2.90 -0.24
C VAL A 73 3.26 -1.97 -1.34
N GLY A 74 3.11 -0.65 -1.19
CA GLY A 74 3.65 0.33 -2.14
C GLY A 74 5.17 0.21 -2.34
N ILE A 75 5.92 0.01 -1.24
CA ILE A 75 7.38 -0.22 -1.29
C ILE A 75 7.68 -1.54 -2.01
N GLY A 76 6.96 -2.62 -1.72
CA GLY A 76 7.13 -3.92 -2.37
C GLY A 76 6.86 -3.86 -3.88
N ILE A 77 5.80 -3.17 -4.29
CA ILE A 77 5.48 -2.94 -5.71
C ILE A 77 6.58 -2.11 -6.39
N ALA A 78 7.09 -1.07 -5.74
CA ALA A 78 8.20 -0.29 -6.28
C ALA A 78 9.46 -1.14 -6.51
N ILE A 79 9.75 -2.10 -5.62
CA ILE A 79 10.85 -3.05 -5.80
C ILE A 79 10.58 -3.99 -7.00
N ALA A 80 9.36 -4.53 -7.13
CA ALA A 80 8.98 -5.38 -8.25
C ALA A 80 9.11 -4.65 -9.60
N PHE A 81 8.66 -3.39 -9.67
CA PHE A 81 8.80 -2.56 -10.87
C PHE A 81 10.26 -2.30 -11.25
N ARG A 82 11.16 -2.12 -10.28
CA ARG A 82 12.60 -2.01 -10.55
C ARG A 82 13.19 -3.29 -11.17
N GLY A 83 12.57 -4.44 -10.93
CA GLY A 83 12.89 -5.72 -11.57
C GLY A 83 12.23 -5.94 -12.93
N GLY A 84 11.47 -4.97 -13.45
CA GLY A 84 10.75 -5.10 -14.72
C GLY A 84 9.54 -6.04 -14.66
N VAL A 85 8.97 -6.23 -13.47
CA VAL A 85 7.75 -7.04 -13.24
C VAL A 85 6.63 -6.14 -12.75
N ILE A 86 5.46 -6.29 -13.37
CA ILE A 86 4.24 -5.58 -12.95
C ILE A 86 3.47 -6.51 -12.00
N ASN A 87 3.35 -6.11 -10.73
CA ASN A 87 2.63 -6.87 -9.70
C ASN A 87 1.33 -6.14 -9.31
N ILE A 88 0.20 -6.58 -9.88
CA ILE A 88 -1.14 -6.08 -9.51
C ILE A 88 -1.75 -6.92 -8.37
N GLY A 89 -1.21 -8.12 -8.15
CA GLY A 89 -1.67 -9.13 -7.20
C GLY A 89 -1.29 -8.89 -5.74
N ALA A 90 -0.85 -7.67 -5.40
CA ALA A 90 -0.32 -7.37 -4.08
C ALA A 90 -1.39 -7.43 -2.98
N GLU A 91 -2.66 -7.21 -3.34
CA GLU A 91 -3.80 -7.34 -2.44
C GLU A 91 -3.99 -8.80 -2.01
N GLY A 92 -3.94 -9.75 -2.96
CA GLY A 92 -3.93 -11.19 -2.65
C GLY A 92 -2.75 -11.59 -1.76
N GLN A 93 -1.55 -11.08 -2.04
CA GLN A 93 -0.36 -11.33 -1.20
C GLN A 93 -0.55 -10.82 0.23
N LEU A 94 -1.14 -9.63 0.39
CA LEU A 94 -1.43 -9.05 1.69
C LEU A 94 -2.42 -9.92 2.49
N ILE A 95 -3.49 -10.40 1.86
CA ILE A 95 -4.50 -11.24 2.52
C ILE A 95 -3.93 -12.57 2.96
N VAL A 96 -3.27 -13.30 2.05
CA VAL A 96 -2.73 -14.62 2.37
C VAL A 96 -1.60 -14.51 3.39
N GLY A 97 -0.80 -13.44 3.34
CA GLY A 97 0.13 -13.06 4.40
C GLY A 97 -0.57 -12.85 5.74
N ALA A 98 -1.63 -12.03 5.77
CA ALA A 98 -2.41 -11.75 6.96
C ALA A 98 -3.05 -13.01 7.56
N LEU A 99 -3.51 -13.96 6.73
CA LEU A 99 -4.05 -15.24 7.20
C LEU A 99 -3.01 -16.03 8.00
N LEU A 100 -1.78 -16.18 7.48
CA LEU A 100 -0.74 -16.90 8.22
C LEU A 100 -0.27 -16.14 9.45
N THR A 101 -0.10 -14.82 9.37
CA THR A 101 0.20 -13.97 10.52
C THR A 101 -0.86 -14.13 11.62
N THR A 102 -2.13 -14.14 11.26
CA THR A 102 -3.25 -14.31 12.19
C THR A 102 -3.23 -15.71 12.81
N PHE A 103 -3.04 -16.75 12.00
CA PHE A 103 -2.93 -18.13 12.50
C PHE A 103 -1.80 -18.28 13.52
N VAL A 104 -0.61 -17.75 13.22
CA VAL A 104 0.54 -17.74 14.16
C VAL A 104 0.20 -16.94 15.41
N GLY A 105 -0.42 -15.77 15.27
CA GLY A 105 -0.82 -14.92 16.39
C GLY A 105 -1.82 -15.59 17.32
N VAL A 106 -2.82 -16.29 16.78
CA VAL A 106 -3.82 -17.01 17.58
C VAL A 106 -3.20 -18.24 18.25
N GLN A 107 -2.37 -19.00 17.54
CA GLN A 107 -1.87 -20.27 18.05
C GLN A 107 -0.72 -20.13 19.04
N LEU A 108 0.15 -19.13 18.86
CA LEU A 108 1.38 -18.94 19.62
C LEU A 108 1.42 -17.63 20.43
N GLY A 109 0.44 -16.73 20.25
CA GLY A 109 0.47 -15.39 20.83
C GLY A 109 0.49 -15.36 22.36
N GLU A 110 -0.22 -16.28 23.02
CA GLU A 110 -0.24 -16.37 24.48
C GLU A 110 1.02 -17.05 25.06
N GLN A 111 1.77 -17.78 24.23
CA GLN A 111 2.92 -18.57 24.65
C GLN A 111 4.24 -17.78 24.54
N LEU A 112 4.21 -16.64 23.86
CA LEU A 112 5.40 -15.84 23.53
C LEU A 112 5.29 -14.43 24.11
N PRO A 113 6.43 -13.82 24.51
CA PRO A 113 6.48 -12.39 24.75
C PRO A 113 5.97 -11.60 23.53
N GLY A 114 5.16 -10.56 23.75
CA GLY A 114 4.46 -9.85 22.67
C GLY A 114 5.38 -9.36 21.53
N TYR A 115 6.62 -8.94 21.84
CA TYR A 115 7.58 -8.51 20.81
C TYR A 115 8.04 -9.67 19.90
N LEU A 116 8.21 -10.89 20.44
CA LEU A 116 8.53 -12.07 19.63
C LEU A 116 7.33 -12.49 18.79
N GLY A 117 6.12 -12.41 19.35
CA GLY A 117 4.88 -12.66 18.61
C GLY A 117 4.76 -11.75 17.37
N ILE A 118 5.06 -10.45 17.52
CA ILE A 118 5.05 -9.48 16.41
C ILE A 118 6.10 -9.85 15.34
N ILE A 119 7.34 -10.13 15.74
CA ILE A 119 8.42 -10.47 14.80
C ILE A 119 8.07 -11.75 14.03
N LEU A 120 7.61 -12.80 14.71
CA LEU A 120 7.21 -14.04 14.08
C LEU A 120 6.01 -13.86 13.16
N GLY A 121 5.02 -13.06 13.58
CA GLY A 121 3.87 -12.71 12.75
C GLY A 121 4.28 -12.00 11.46
N LEU A 122 5.21 -11.04 11.54
CA LEU A 122 5.76 -10.35 10.37
C LEU A 122 6.51 -11.31 9.43
N LEU A 123 7.37 -12.18 9.97
CA LEU A 123 8.10 -13.16 9.17
C LEU A 123 7.17 -14.16 8.50
N ALA A 124 6.16 -14.64 9.22
CA ALA A 124 5.16 -15.55 8.69
C ALA A 124 4.36 -14.91 7.55
N GLY A 125 3.90 -13.65 7.74
CA GLY A 125 3.18 -12.90 6.72
C GLY A 125 4.03 -12.63 5.48
N ALA A 126 5.28 -12.21 5.66
CA ALA A 126 6.23 -11.99 4.56
C ALA A 126 6.52 -13.28 3.80
N PHE A 127 6.69 -14.40 4.51
CA PHE A 127 6.90 -15.72 3.91
C PHE A 127 5.72 -16.15 3.05
N MET A 128 4.51 -16.09 3.61
CA MET A 128 3.31 -16.55 2.90
C MET A 128 2.92 -15.63 1.74
N GLY A 129 3.00 -14.31 1.94
CA GLY A 129 2.80 -13.34 0.86
C GLY A 129 3.85 -13.50 -0.24
N GLY A 130 5.10 -13.81 0.14
CA GLY A 130 6.19 -14.14 -0.78
C GLY A 130 5.92 -15.40 -1.60
N ILE A 131 5.41 -16.47 -0.99
CA ILE A 131 4.97 -17.69 -1.70
C ILE A 131 3.85 -17.35 -2.69
N TRP A 132 2.85 -16.58 -2.26
CA TRP A 132 1.74 -16.18 -3.12
C TRP A 132 2.22 -15.38 -4.33
N GLY A 133 3.17 -14.45 -4.14
CA GLY A 133 3.80 -13.69 -5.22
C GLY A 133 4.79 -14.50 -6.07
N ALA A 134 5.37 -15.57 -5.53
CA ALA A 134 6.29 -16.45 -6.26
C ALA A 134 5.57 -17.27 -7.33
N ILE A 135 4.29 -17.59 -7.14
CA ILE A 135 3.49 -18.33 -8.13
C ILE A 135 3.44 -17.60 -9.49
N PRO A 136 2.94 -16.35 -9.61
CA PRO A 136 2.90 -15.65 -10.89
C PRO A 136 4.32 -15.35 -11.41
N GLY A 137 5.29 -15.10 -10.51
CA GLY A 137 6.69 -14.94 -10.88
C GLY A 137 7.28 -16.19 -11.55
N PHE A 138 6.97 -17.37 -11.01
CA PHE A 138 7.37 -18.66 -11.60
C PHE A 138 6.69 -18.90 -12.95
N LEU A 139 5.38 -18.64 -13.05
CA LEU A 139 4.64 -18.77 -14.30
C LEU A 139 5.22 -17.88 -15.41
N LYS A 140 5.61 -16.63 -15.08
CA LYS A 140 6.33 -15.76 -16.00
C LYS A 140 7.68 -16.35 -16.40
N ALA A 141 8.51 -16.73 -15.41
CA ALA A 141 9.89 -17.14 -15.63
C ALA A 141 10.05 -18.48 -16.37
N ARG A 142 9.11 -19.42 -16.19
CA ARG A 142 9.18 -20.76 -16.79
C ARG A 142 8.26 -20.94 -17.99
N LEU A 143 7.07 -20.36 -17.94
CA LEU A 143 6.00 -20.63 -18.91
C LEU A 143 5.69 -19.43 -19.81
N GLY A 144 6.34 -18.27 -19.59
CA GLY A 144 6.10 -17.07 -20.38
C GLY A 144 4.69 -16.50 -20.22
N VAL A 145 3.99 -16.83 -19.12
CA VAL A 145 2.66 -16.31 -18.84
C VAL A 145 2.76 -14.82 -18.54
N ASN A 146 1.81 -14.05 -19.06
CA ASN A 146 1.71 -12.62 -18.80
C ASN A 146 1.49 -12.37 -17.29
N GLU A 147 2.44 -11.66 -16.65
CA GLU A 147 2.38 -11.38 -15.21
C GLU A 147 1.22 -10.49 -14.79
N ILE A 148 0.73 -9.62 -15.67
CA ILE A 148 -0.39 -8.74 -15.37
C ILE A 148 -1.64 -9.60 -15.16
N LEU A 149 -1.89 -10.52 -16.09
CA LEU A 149 -3.04 -11.42 -16.01
C LEU A 149 -2.93 -12.36 -14.81
N SER A 150 -1.79 -13.03 -14.63
CA SER A 150 -1.63 -14.00 -13.54
C SER A 150 -1.69 -13.35 -12.16
N THR A 151 -1.15 -12.14 -11.99
CA THR A 151 -1.25 -11.42 -10.72
C THR A 151 -2.65 -10.90 -10.44
N ILE A 152 -3.41 -10.43 -11.44
CA ILE A 152 -4.82 -10.04 -11.27
C ILE A 152 -5.68 -11.24 -10.86
N MET A 153 -5.49 -12.41 -11.49
CA MET A 153 -6.24 -13.63 -11.17
C MET A 153 -5.99 -14.15 -9.75
N MET A 154 -4.91 -13.68 -9.10
CA MET A 154 -4.54 -14.04 -7.74
C MET A 154 -4.92 -13.01 -6.68
N ASN A 155 -5.67 -11.96 -7.05
CA ASN A 155 -6.32 -11.08 -6.09
C ASN A 155 -7.59 -11.70 -5.50
N GLN A 156 -8.11 -11.07 -4.45
CA GLN A 156 -9.45 -11.35 -3.96
C GLN A 156 -10.48 -10.93 -5.03
N ILE A 157 -11.35 -11.87 -5.42
CA ILE A 157 -12.48 -11.65 -6.33
C ILE A 157 -13.77 -11.72 -5.53
#